data_AF-A0A939XIB4-F1
#
_entry.id   AF-A0A939XIB4-F1
#
_cell.length_a   1.000
_cell.length_b   1.000
_cell.length_c   1.000
_cell.angle_alpha   90.00
_cell.angle_beta   90.00
_cell.angle_gamma   90.00
#
_symmetry.space_group_name_H-M   'P 1'
#
loop_
_entity.id
_entity.type
_entity.pdbx_description
1 polymer ?
#
loop_
_entity_poly.entity_id
_entity_poly.type
_entity_poly.pdbx_seq_one_letter_code
_entity_poly.pdbx_strand_id
1 'polypeptide(L)'
;LHGSKMLVMQTPDGQIEEAFSISAGLDYPGVGPMHCNMATKGRTTVLAINDDEAIYAGYELTRMEGIIPAIESAHAVAALSKMTFRPDDVVVLTVSGRGDKDVETYLKNKEMAKEYGNF
;
A
#
# COMPACT_ATOMS: atom_id res chain seq x y z
N LEU A 1 2.36 -15.27 -15.64
CA LEU A 1 3.01 -15.67 -14.37
C LEU A 1 2.04 -16.55 -13.58
N HIS A 2 2.52 -17.56 -12.83
CA HIS A 2 1.69 -18.38 -11.94
C HIS A 2 0.33 -18.85 -12.52
N GLY A 3 0.33 -19.41 -13.72
CA GLY A 3 -0.86 -20.01 -14.34
C GLY A 3 -1.91 -19.04 -14.92
N SER A 4 -1.65 -17.72 -14.93
CA SER A 4 -2.55 -16.75 -15.56
C SER A 4 -1.83 -15.68 -16.37
N LYS A 5 -2.56 -15.10 -17.34
CA LYS A 5 -2.12 -13.93 -18.12
C LYS A 5 -2.50 -12.66 -17.36
N MET A 6 -1.49 -11.90 -16.94
CA MET A 6 -1.65 -10.70 -16.12
C MET A 6 -0.53 -9.69 -16.40
N LEU A 7 -0.67 -8.47 -15.86
CA LEU A 7 0.41 -7.49 -15.83
C LEU A 7 1.45 -7.93 -14.80
N VAL A 8 2.73 -7.78 -15.16
CA VAL A 8 3.89 -8.16 -14.35
C VAL A 8 5.04 -7.18 -14.56
N MET A 9 5.93 -7.08 -13.59
CA MET A 9 7.26 -6.49 -13.74
C MET A 9 8.14 -7.49 -14.49
N GLN A 10 8.70 -7.07 -15.61
CA GLN A 10 9.51 -7.94 -16.46
C GLN A 10 10.49 -7.14 -17.31
N THR A 11 11.62 -7.76 -17.58
CA THR A 11 12.63 -7.27 -18.51
C THR A 11 12.11 -7.25 -19.96
N PRO A 12 12.80 -6.56 -20.89
CA PRO A 12 12.39 -6.52 -22.30
C PRO A 12 12.32 -7.88 -23.00
N ASP A 13 13.10 -8.87 -22.55
CA ASP A 13 13.09 -10.26 -23.05
C ASP A 13 12.08 -11.16 -22.33
N GLY A 14 11.30 -10.62 -21.40
CA GLY A 14 10.19 -11.30 -20.73
C GLY A 14 10.56 -12.09 -19.48
N GLN A 15 11.73 -11.86 -18.89
CA GLN A 15 12.08 -12.42 -17.58
C GLN A 15 11.39 -11.63 -16.48
N ILE A 16 10.92 -12.32 -15.43
CA ILE A 16 10.27 -11.67 -14.29
C ILE A 16 11.29 -10.91 -13.48
N GLU A 17 11.00 -9.65 -13.17
CA GLU A 17 11.82 -8.83 -12.27
C GLU A 17 11.42 -9.07 -10.81
N GLU A 18 12.38 -8.90 -9.89
CA GLU A 18 12.10 -8.94 -8.46
C GLU A 18 11.37 -7.66 -8.04
N ALA A 19 10.31 -7.83 -7.26
CA ALA A 19 9.64 -6.73 -6.60
C ALA A 19 10.39 -6.37 -5.31
N PHE A 20 10.08 -5.19 -4.77
CA PHE A 20 10.49 -4.81 -3.43
C PHE A 20 9.41 -3.93 -2.80
N SER A 21 9.08 -4.22 -1.55
CA SER A 21 8.30 -3.33 -0.68
C SER A 21 8.69 -3.59 0.77
N ILE A 22 8.66 -2.56 1.62
CA ILE A 22 8.75 -2.74 3.07
C ILE A 22 7.62 -3.65 3.62
N SER A 23 6.52 -3.73 2.88
CA SER A 23 5.38 -4.60 3.16
C SER A 23 5.53 -5.95 2.46
N ALA A 24 5.90 -6.99 3.20
CA ALA A 24 6.06 -8.33 2.64
C ALA A 24 4.81 -8.84 1.88
N GLY A 25 3.59 -8.45 2.30
CA GLY A 25 2.36 -8.84 1.61
C GLY A 25 2.10 -8.16 0.27
N LEU A 26 2.84 -7.09 -0.07
CA LEU A 26 2.76 -6.38 -1.36
C LEU A 26 4.00 -6.60 -2.23
N ASP A 27 5.01 -7.29 -1.70
CA ASP A 27 6.25 -7.62 -2.40
C ASP A 27 6.05 -8.77 -3.41
N TYR A 28 5.35 -8.46 -4.51
CA TYR A 28 5.00 -9.42 -5.54
C TYR A 28 5.01 -8.76 -6.93
N PRO A 29 5.71 -9.35 -7.93
CA PRO A 29 5.95 -8.70 -9.22
C PRO A 29 4.76 -8.76 -10.19
N GLY A 30 3.57 -9.15 -9.73
CA GLY A 30 2.40 -9.30 -10.58
C GLY A 30 1.13 -8.79 -9.91
N VAL A 31 0.01 -8.82 -10.64
CA VAL A 31 -1.29 -8.41 -10.10
C VAL A 31 -2.40 -9.25 -10.72
N GLY A 32 -3.42 -9.60 -9.93
CA GLY A 32 -4.49 -10.50 -10.38
C GLY A 32 -5.14 -10.04 -11.71
N PRO A 33 -5.51 -10.97 -12.62
CA PRO A 33 -5.99 -10.64 -13.97
C PRO A 33 -7.26 -9.79 -13.98
N MET A 34 -8.12 -9.93 -12.95
CA MET A 34 -9.32 -9.09 -12.80
C MET A 34 -8.95 -7.61 -12.62
N HIS A 35 -7.98 -7.31 -11.74
CA HIS A 35 -7.49 -5.95 -11.50
C HIS A 35 -6.83 -5.38 -12.76
N CYS A 36 -6.04 -6.19 -13.49
CA CYS A 36 -5.46 -5.79 -14.78
C CYS A 36 -6.55 -5.32 -15.76
N ASN A 37 -7.60 -6.12 -15.93
CA ASN A 37 -8.71 -5.79 -16.82
C ASN A 37 -9.48 -4.54 -16.37
N MET A 38 -9.72 -4.36 -15.06
CA MET A 38 -10.42 -3.17 -14.55
C MET A 38 -9.58 -1.90 -14.74
N ALA A 39 -8.28 -1.96 -14.47
CA ALA A 39 -7.36 -0.83 -14.64
C ALA A 39 -7.20 -0.44 -16.12
N THR A 40 -6.96 -1.42 -17.01
CA THR A 40 -6.81 -1.17 -18.45
C THR A 40 -8.08 -0.63 -19.12
N LYS A 41 -9.26 -0.93 -18.58
CA LYS A 41 -10.54 -0.36 -19.02
C LYS A 41 -10.88 1.00 -18.39
N GLY A 42 -10.03 1.51 -17.49
CA GLY A 42 -10.28 2.75 -16.75
C GLY A 42 -11.39 2.64 -15.69
N ARG A 43 -11.78 1.43 -15.27
CA ARG A 43 -12.81 1.23 -14.24
C ARG A 43 -12.28 1.42 -12.82
N THR A 44 -10.98 1.24 -12.61
CA THR A 44 -10.27 1.43 -11.35
C THR A 44 -9.05 2.31 -11.57
N THR A 45 -8.81 3.25 -10.66
CA THR A 45 -7.55 4.02 -10.60
C THR A 45 -6.54 3.23 -9.77
N VAL A 46 -5.31 3.13 -10.25
CA VAL A 46 -4.20 2.49 -9.54
C VAL A 46 -3.22 3.57 -9.11
N LEU A 47 -2.90 3.61 -7.81
CA LEU A 47 -1.97 4.56 -7.23
C LEU A 47 -0.78 3.79 -6.65
N ALA A 48 0.43 4.30 -6.87
CA ALA A 48 1.63 3.80 -6.22
C ALA A 48 1.86 4.56 -4.91
N ILE A 49 2.25 3.84 -3.87
CA ILE A 49 2.58 4.38 -2.55
C ILE A 49 3.97 3.88 -2.19
N ASN A 50 4.84 4.81 -1.78
CA ASN A 50 6.19 4.51 -1.35
C ASN A 50 6.20 4.03 0.11
N ASP A 51 7.29 3.38 0.50
CA ASP A 51 7.47 2.86 1.86
C ASP A 51 7.35 3.95 2.93
N ASP A 52 7.91 5.15 2.68
CA ASP A 52 7.85 6.27 3.62
C ASP A 52 6.42 6.82 3.79
N GLU A 53 5.65 6.88 2.71
CA GLU A 53 4.24 7.28 2.73
C GLU A 53 3.39 6.27 3.52
N ALA A 54 3.62 4.97 3.33
CA ALA A 54 2.92 3.91 4.05
C ALA A 54 3.26 3.92 5.54
N ILE A 55 4.54 4.06 5.90
CA ILE A 55 4.95 4.15 7.31
C ILE A 55 4.35 5.38 7.97
N TYR A 56 4.42 6.55 7.33
CA TYR A 56 3.80 7.78 7.83
C TYR A 56 2.31 7.60 8.10
N ALA A 57 1.55 7.09 7.12
CA ALA A 57 0.10 6.90 7.25
C ALA A 57 -0.27 5.86 8.31
N GLY A 58 0.56 4.82 8.49
CA GLY A 58 0.35 3.82 9.54
C GLY A 58 0.49 4.42 10.94
N TYR A 59 1.51 5.26 11.13
CA TYR A 59 1.68 6.00 12.38
C TYR A 59 0.58 7.04 12.59
N GLU A 60 0.19 7.78 11.56
CA GLU A 60 -0.93 8.72 11.61
C GLU A 60 -2.21 8.05 12.11
N LEU A 61 -2.62 6.94 11.47
CA LEU A 61 -3.81 6.20 11.87
C LEU A 61 -3.72 5.70 13.32
N THR A 62 -2.53 5.24 13.73
CA THR A 62 -2.30 4.78 15.10
C THR A 62 -2.44 5.92 16.10
N ARG A 63 -1.87 7.09 15.81
CA ARG A 63 -1.85 8.24 16.73
C ARG A 63 -3.19 8.96 16.80
N MET A 64 -3.92 9.01 15.70
CA MET A 64 -5.20 9.71 15.60
C MET A 64 -6.36 8.83 16.08
N GLU A 65 -6.37 7.55 15.71
CA GLU A 65 -7.53 6.66 15.90
C GLU A 65 -7.26 5.45 16.79
N GLY A 66 -6.02 5.25 17.25
CA GLY A 66 -5.65 4.11 18.10
C GLY A 66 -5.65 2.76 17.39
N ILE A 67 -5.63 2.76 16.05
CA ILE A 67 -5.62 1.55 15.22
C ILE A 67 -4.21 1.36 14.68
N ILE A 68 -3.58 0.22 14.97
CA ILE A 68 -2.29 -0.17 14.38
C ILE A 68 -2.58 -0.99 13.12
N PRO A 69 -2.49 -0.42 11.90
CA PRO A 69 -2.76 -1.16 10.67
C PRO A 69 -1.57 -2.06 10.31
N ALA A 70 -1.84 -3.12 9.55
CA ALA A 70 -0.78 -3.80 8.82
C ALA A 70 -0.15 -2.83 7.80
N ILE A 71 1.13 -2.96 7.49
CA ILE A 71 1.79 -2.06 6.52
C ILE A 71 1.10 -2.14 5.15
N GLU A 72 0.57 -3.30 4.76
CA GLU A 72 -0.24 -3.47 3.55
C GLU A 72 -1.47 -2.54 3.57
N SER A 73 -2.14 -2.43 4.72
CA SER A 73 -3.29 -1.55 4.92
C SER A 73 -2.90 -0.08 4.97
N ALA A 74 -1.72 0.22 5.53
CA ALA A 74 -1.21 1.59 5.60
C ALA A 74 -0.95 2.19 4.22
N HIS A 75 -0.62 1.37 3.21
CA HIS A 75 -0.58 1.82 1.81
C HIS A 75 -1.94 2.35 1.35
N ALA A 76 -3.04 1.69 1.72
CA ALA A 76 -4.38 2.13 1.36
C ALA A 76 -4.74 3.46 2.07
N VAL A 77 -4.33 3.63 3.33
CA VAL A 77 -4.52 4.89 4.08
C VAL A 77 -3.74 6.03 3.42
N ALA A 78 -2.47 5.79 3.09
CA ALA A 78 -1.59 6.77 2.44
C ALA A 78 -2.15 7.25 1.10
N ALA A 79 -2.84 6.39 0.36
CA ALA A 79 -3.46 6.73 -0.92
C ALA A 79 -4.49 7.87 -0.81
N LEU A 80 -5.13 8.06 0.34
CA LEU A 80 -6.09 9.15 0.56
C LEU A 80 -5.43 10.53 0.34
N SER A 81 -4.16 10.69 0.69
CA SER A 81 -3.41 11.94 0.49
C SER A 81 -3.19 12.31 -0.98
N LYS A 82 -3.29 11.32 -1.89
CA LYS A 82 -3.12 11.50 -3.35
C LYS A 82 -4.45 11.70 -4.08
N MET A 83 -5.55 11.75 -3.35
CA MET A 83 -6.90 11.89 -3.88
C MET A 83 -7.49 13.24 -3.51
N THR A 84 -8.43 13.73 -4.32
CA THR A 84 -9.21 14.94 -4.01
C THR A 84 -10.62 14.52 -3.65
N PHE A 85 -11.08 15.00 -2.50
CA PHE A 85 -12.41 14.74 -1.98
C PHE A 85 -13.18 16.04 -1.84
N ARG A 86 -14.49 15.97 -2.08
CA ARG A 86 -15.42 17.02 -1.69
C ARG A 86 -15.80 16.83 -0.22
N PRO A 87 -16.19 17.89 0.51
CA PRO A 87 -16.55 17.78 1.91
C PRO A 87 -17.69 16.78 2.21
N ASP A 88 -18.54 16.49 1.22
CA ASP A 88 -19.68 15.56 1.31
C ASP A 88 -19.38 14.14 0.80
N ASP A 89 -18.17 13.86 0.31
CA ASP A 89 -17.82 12.53 -0.17
C ASP A 89 -17.71 11.54 0.99
N VAL A 90 -18.35 10.38 0.85
CA VAL A 90 -18.22 9.25 1.79
C VAL A 90 -17.21 8.27 1.23
N VAL A 91 -16.08 8.13 1.92
CA VAL A 91 -14.99 7.24 1.53
C VAL A 91 -14.99 6.00 2.42
N VAL A 92 -14.97 4.83 1.79
CA VAL A 92 -14.82 3.54 2.49
C VAL A 92 -13.45 2.98 2.18
N LEU A 93 -12.66 2.73 3.23
CA LEU A 93 -11.33 2.15 3.13
C LEU A 93 -11.33 0.74 3.73
N THR A 94 -10.67 -0.20 3.06
CA THR A 94 -10.42 -1.52 3.63
C THR A 94 -9.12 -1.50 4.42
N VAL A 95 -9.21 -1.60 5.75
CA VAL A 95 -8.07 -1.93 6.62
C VAL A 95 -7.99 -3.45 6.69
N SER A 96 -7.24 -4.04 5.76
CA SER A 96 -7.22 -5.49 5.49
C SER A 96 -6.62 -6.33 6.62
N GLY A 97 -5.78 -5.75 7.48
CA GLY A 97 -5.15 -6.45 8.58
C GLY A 97 -4.66 -5.54 9.68
N ARG A 98 -4.40 -6.15 10.85
CA ARG A 98 -3.78 -5.49 12.02
C ARG A 98 -2.26 -5.57 11.94
N GLY A 99 -1.59 -4.57 12.52
CA GLY A 99 -0.14 -4.39 12.42
C GLY A 99 0.70 -5.07 13.49
N ASP A 100 0.13 -5.98 14.30
CA ASP A 100 0.89 -6.72 15.32
C ASP A 100 2.16 -7.39 14.75
N LYS A 101 2.07 -7.92 13.52
CA LYS A 101 3.21 -8.54 12.81
C LYS A 101 4.29 -7.54 12.37
N ASP A 102 3.93 -6.27 12.26
CA ASP A 102 4.73 -5.21 11.64
C ASP A 102 5.32 -4.23 12.66
N VAL A 103 5.04 -4.39 13.96
CA VAL A 103 5.48 -3.45 15.01
C VAL A 103 6.98 -3.22 14.99
N GLU A 104 7.78 -4.27 14.84
CA GLU A 104 9.24 -4.14 14.78
C GLU A 104 9.68 -3.34 13.54
N THR A 105 9.04 -3.56 12.40
CA THR A 105 9.29 -2.81 11.16
C THR A 105 8.91 -1.34 11.31
N TYR A 106 7.76 -1.04 11.92
CA TYR A 106 7.36 0.33 12.23
C TYR A 106 8.37 1.02 13.15
N LEU A 107 8.85 0.35 14.20
CA LEU A 107 9.81 0.93 15.15
C LEU A 107 11.18 1.17 14.51
N LYS A 108 11.67 0.23 13.69
CA LYS A 108 12.94 0.37 12.95
C LYS A 108 12.91 1.55 11.96
N ASN A 109 11.74 1.89 11.44
CA ASN A 109 11.56 2.91 10.41
C ASN A 109 10.83 4.15 10.92
N LYS A 110 10.80 4.38 12.25
CA LYS A 110 10.01 5.48 12.86
C LYS A 110 10.37 6.88 12.34
N GLU A 111 11.60 7.08 11.88
CA GLU A 111 12.04 8.35 11.27
C GLU A 111 11.22 8.73 10.04
N MET A 112 10.71 7.74 9.28
CA MET A 112 9.82 7.99 8.13
C MET A 112 8.47 8.59 8.55
N ALA A 113 8.08 8.40 9.81
CA ALA A 113 6.80 8.87 10.34
C ALA A 113 6.82 10.33 10.85
N LYS A 114 7.97 11.01 10.78
CA LYS A 114 8.12 12.44 11.10
C LYS A 114 7.51 12.78 12.46
N GLU A 115 6.56 13.73 12.53
CA GLU A 115 5.92 14.15 13.77
C GLU A 115 5.27 13.02 14.56
N TYR A 116 4.78 11.96 13.89
CA TYR A 116 4.14 10.83 14.56
C TYR A 116 5.14 9.79 15.09
N GLY A 117 6.38 9.79 14.60
CA GLY A 117 7.47 8.92 15.05
C GLY A 117 8.23 9.42 16.27
N ASN A 118 7.97 10.67 16.68
CA ASN A 118 8.66 11.34 17.80
C ASN A 118 8.03 10.95 19.15
N PHE A 119 8.44 9.81 19.68
CA PHE A 119 8.19 9.36 21.05
C PHE A 119 9.36 8.51 21.58
#